data_AF-A0A7S1P0W6-F1
#
_entry.id   AF-A0A7S1P0W6-F1
#
_cell.length_a   1.000
_cell.length_b   1.000
_cell.length_c   1.000
_cell.angle_alpha   90.00
_cell.angle_beta   90.00
_cell.angle_gamma   90.00
#
_symmetry.space_group_name_H-M   'P 1'
#
loop_
_entity.id
_entity.type
_entity.pdbx_description
1 polymer ?
#
loop_
_entity_poly.entity_id
_entity_poly.type
_entity_poly.pdbx_seq_one_letter_code
_entity_poly.pdbx_strand_id
1 'polypeptide(L)'
;SPGCDFERLEVEILSALGGKIYAGSCYFFLKCLFFLQTGRIDITSSHFRVANYMLEVLAVSYEMGRFSQLELASVSLYLANRLIRRTGDTKVALWADVVSRHTSVPISSVRGNAVIAIPLLKKATKHSKALDSSSSSGRSSGSTRSLSRTFRELREEELFLPSDKHQ
;
A
#
# COMPACT_ATOMS: atom_id res chain seq x y z
N SER A 1 -38.33 8.20 15.85
CA SER A 1 -37.99 6.88 15.29
C SER A 1 -36.58 6.92 14.72
N PRO A 2 -35.68 6.03 15.14
CA PRO A 2 -34.27 6.03 14.74
C PRO A 2 -34.02 5.82 13.23
N GLY A 3 -35.04 5.53 12.41
CA GLY A 3 -34.90 5.44 10.94
C GLY A 3 -34.77 6.79 10.23
N CYS A 4 -35.34 7.87 10.78
CA CYS A 4 -35.39 9.18 10.13
C CYS A 4 -34.02 9.88 10.08
N ASP A 5 -33.15 9.60 11.05
CA ASP A 5 -31.82 10.21 11.12
C ASP A 5 -30.83 9.55 10.13
N PHE A 6 -30.97 8.25 9.87
CA PHE A 6 -30.13 7.54 8.89
C PHE A 6 -30.46 7.94 7.46
N GLU A 7 -31.75 8.00 7.12
CA GLU A 7 -32.21 8.40 5.77
C GLU A 7 -31.78 9.83 5.46
N ARG A 8 -31.85 10.73 6.45
CA ARG A 8 -31.36 12.09 6.32
C ARG A 8 -29.85 12.14 6.10
N LEU A 9 -29.08 11.40 6.90
CA LEU A 9 -27.62 11.33 6.75
C LEU A 9 -27.21 10.75 5.39
N GLU A 10 -27.91 9.72 4.91
CA GLU A 10 -27.69 9.13 3.60
C GLU A 10 -27.91 10.16 2.48
N VAL A 11 -29.02 10.90 2.51
CA VAL A 11 -29.31 11.96 1.52
C VAL A 11 -28.27 13.08 1.59
N GLU A 12 -27.81 13.46 2.79
CA GLU A 12 -26.75 14.45 2.98
C GLU A 12 -25.42 13.97 2.38
N ILE A 13 -25.03 12.71 2.61
CA ILE A 13 -23.82 12.10 2.02
C ILE A 13 -23.93 12.02 0.50
N LEU A 14 -25.04 11.50 -0.03
CA LEU A 14 -25.26 11.37 -1.47
C LEU A 14 -25.26 12.74 -2.16
N SER A 15 -25.86 13.75 -1.53
CA SER A 15 -25.87 15.13 -2.04
C SER A 15 -24.47 15.74 -2.03
N ALA A 16 -23.70 15.53 -0.94
CA ALA A 16 -22.32 15.99 -0.83
C ALA A 16 -21.40 15.34 -1.89
N LEU A 17 -21.66 14.07 -2.22
CA LEU A 17 -20.95 13.34 -3.28
C LEU A 17 -21.49 13.65 -4.69
N GLY A 18 -22.53 14.48 -4.82
CA GLY A 18 -23.19 14.76 -6.11
C GLY A 18 -23.75 13.51 -6.79
N GLY A 19 -24.20 12.52 -6.01
CA GLY A 19 -24.72 11.24 -6.50
C GLY A 19 -23.64 10.27 -7.03
N LYS A 20 -22.35 10.62 -6.92
CA LYS A 20 -21.23 9.78 -7.42
C LYS A 20 -20.76 8.81 -6.34
N ILE A 21 -21.39 7.63 -6.30
CA ILE A 21 -21.07 6.57 -5.33
C ILE A 21 -19.91 5.69 -5.83
N TYR A 22 -19.68 5.66 -7.15
CA TYR A 22 -18.61 4.85 -7.73
C TYR A 22 -17.28 5.61 -7.73
N ALA A 23 -16.59 5.56 -6.60
CA ALA A 23 -15.16 5.84 -6.53
C ALA A 23 -14.43 4.52 -6.85
N GLY A 24 -13.49 4.53 -7.79
CA GLY A 24 -12.69 3.34 -8.10
C GLY A 24 -12.10 2.72 -6.84
N SER A 25 -12.01 1.39 -6.76
CA SER A 25 -11.41 0.78 -5.58
C SER A 25 -9.90 0.72 -5.74
N CYS A 26 -9.14 1.16 -4.72
CA CYS A 26 -7.70 0.90 -4.68
C CYS A 26 -7.37 -0.60 -4.87
N TYR A 27 -8.27 -1.46 -4.39
CA TYR A 27 -8.17 -2.91 -4.54
C TYR A 27 -8.32 -3.38 -6.00
N PHE A 28 -9.22 -2.73 -6.76
CA PHE A 28 -9.37 -2.99 -8.19
C PHE A 28 -8.08 -2.65 -8.94
N PHE A 29 -7.51 -1.47 -8.70
CA PHE A 29 -6.25 -1.06 -9.31
C PHE A 29 -5.09 -1.96 -8.88
N LEU A 30 -5.02 -2.36 -7.61
CA LEU A 30 -3.99 -3.29 -7.13
C LEU A 30 -4.07 -4.64 -7.84
N LYS A 31 -5.28 -5.18 -8.05
CA LYS A 31 -5.48 -6.40 -8.85
C LYS A 31 -5.02 -6.21 -10.29
N CYS A 32 -5.43 -5.11 -10.94
CA CYS A 32 -4.97 -4.82 -12.30
C CYS A 32 -3.44 -4.75 -12.38
N LEU A 33 -2.79 -4.05 -11.45
CA LEU A 33 -1.32 -3.95 -11.39
C LEU A 33 -0.63 -5.28 -11.10
N PHE A 34 -1.25 -6.14 -10.29
CA PHE A 34 -0.75 -7.49 -10.04
C PHE A 34 -0.85 -8.38 -11.30
N PHE A 35 -1.95 -8.29 -12.04
CA PHE A 35 -2.17 -9.07 -13.26
C PHE A 35 -1.45 -8.55 -14.50
N LEU A 36 -0.93 -7.32 -14.45
CA LEU A 36 -0.01 -6.76 -15.44
C LEU A 36 1.38 -7.43 -15.39
N GLN A 37 1.44 -8.73 -15.08
CA GLN A 37 2.65 -9.56 -15.17
C GLN A 37 3.23 -9.45 -16.57
N THR A 38 4.16 -8.53 -16.73
CA THR A 38 5.07 -8.55 -17.87
C THR A 38 6.07 -9.65 -17.59
N GLY A 39 6.41 -10.50 -18.57
CA GLY A 39 7.32 -11.66 -18.41
C GLY A 39 8.75 -11.34 -17.91
N ARG A 40 9.00 -10.10 -17.48
CA ARG A 40 10.23 -9.60 -16.88
C ARG A 40 10.15 -9.46 -15.36
N ILE A 41 8.97 -9.53 -14.75
CA ILE A 41 8.78 -9.35 -13.31
C ILE A 41 8.01 -10.54 -12.73
N ASP A 42 8.68 -11.25 -11.85
CA ASP A 42 8.08 -12.35 -11.09
C ASP A 42 7.37 -11.78 -9.85
N ILE A 43 6.07 -11.51 -9.98
CA ILE A 43 5.21 -11.06 -8.87
C ILE A 43 4.47 -12.28 -8.34
N THR A 44 4.85 -12.72 -7.14
CA THR A 44 4.24 -13.88 -6.49
C THR A 44 2.99 -13.49 -5.68
N SER A 45 2.18 -14.47 -5.31
CA SER A 45 1.01 -14.28 -4.42
C SER A 45 1.37 -13.60 -3.10
N SER A 46 2.60 -13.77 -2.60
CA SER A 46 3.11 -13.05 -1.42
C SER A 46 3.19 -11.54 -1.62
N HIS A 47 3.58 -11.09 -2.82
CA HIS A 47 3.64 -9.66 -3.15
C HIS A 47 2.25 -9.04 -3.08
N PHE A 48 1.26 -9.70 -3.67
CA PHE A 48 -0.12 -9.24 -3.62
C PHE A 48 -0.65 -9.17 -2.19
N ARG A 49 -0.41 -10.21 -1.37
CA ARG A 49 -0.85 -10.23 0.03
C ARG A 49 -0.25 -9.11 0.86
N VAL A 50 1.07 -8.89 0.72
CA VAL A 50 1.76 -7.80 1.44
C VAL A 50 1.27 -6.44 0.96
N ALA A 51 1.12 -6.25 -0.35
CA ALA A 51 0.61 -5.01 -0.91
C ALA A 51 -0.82 -4.72 -0.46
N ASN A 52 -1.68 -5.74 -0.41
CA ASN A 52 -3.05 -5.58 0.06
C ASN A 52 -3.09 -5.16 1.53
N TYR A 53 -2.27 -5.79 2.39
CA TYR A 53 -2.16 -5.39 3.78
C TYR A 53 -1.65 -3.94 3.94
N MET A 54 -0.63 -3.54 3.17
CA MET A 54 -0.15 -2.15 3.18
C MET A 54 -1.26 -1.18 2.74
N LEU A 55 -2.02 -1.55 1.72
CA LEU A 55 -3.10 -0.72 1.21
C LEU A 55 -4.21 -0.53 2.25
N GLU A 56 -4.61 -1.57 2.98
CA GLU A 56 -5.59 -1.48 4.06
C GLU A 56 -5.14 -0.52 5.16
N VAL A 57 -3.86 -0.54 5.52
CA VAL A 57 -3.28 0.39 6.51
C VAL A 57 -3.22 1.82 5.97
N LEU A 58 -2.85 2.01 4.71
CA LEU A 58 -2.71 3.34 4.11
C LEU A 58 -4.07 3.98 3.82
N ALA A 59 -5.07 3.20 3.39
CA ALA A 59 -6.39 3.71 3.03
C ALA A 59 -7.15 4.36 4.19
N VAL A 60 -6.84 3.97 5.44
CA VAL A 60 -7.45 4.55 6.65
C VAL A 60 -6.67 5.75 7.19
N SER A 61 -5.52 6.09 6.60
CA SER A 61 -4.71 7.22 7.05
C SER A 61 -5.18 8.52 6.41
N TYR A 62 -5.48 9.52 7.24
CA TYR A 62 -5.83 10.87 6.78
C TYR A 62 -4.76 11.48 5.87
N GLU A 63 -3.47 11.29 6.19
CA GLU A 63 -2.35 11.78 5.39
C GLU A 63 -2.31 11.21 3.97
N MET A 64 -2.90 10.03 3.80
CA MET A 64 -2.96 9.32 2.52
C MET A 64 -4.22 9.65 1.71
N GLY A 65 -5.22 10.31 2.33
CA GLY A 65 -6.51 10.64 1.69
C GLY A 65 -6.40 11.61 0.50
N ARG A 66 -5.25 12.30 0.36
CA ARG A 66 -4.96 13.18 -0.79
C ARG A 66 -4.46 12.45 -2.04
N PHE A 67 -4.08 11.18 -1.92
CA PHE A 67 -3.58 10.40 -3.06
C PHE A 67 -4.71 9.69 -3.77
N SER A 68 -4.62 9.61 -5.09
CA SER A 68 -5.55 8.82 -5.90
C SER A 68 -5.46 7.33 -5.54
N GLN A 69 -6.54 6.60 -5.82
CA GLN A 69 -6.59 5.15 -5.59
C GLN A 69 -5.49 4.40 -6.34
N LEU A 70 -5.14 4.88 -7.54
CA LEU A 70 -4.08 4.33 -8.36
C LEU A 70 -2.69 4.58 -7.75
N GLU A 71 -2.47 5.77 -7.18
CA GLU A 71 -1.22 6.06 -6.45
C GLU A 71 -1.09 5.19 -5.21
N LEU A 72 -2.16 5.01 -4.43
CA LEU A 72 -2.15 4.15 -3.25
C LEU A 72 -1.85 2.69 -3.60
N ALA A 73 -2.49 2.17 -4.65
CA ALA A 73 -2.22 0.81 -5.14
C ALA A 73 -0.77 0.66 -5.64
N SER A 74 -0.27 1.65 -6.37
CA SER A 74 1.10 1.68 -6.89
C SER A 74 2.15 1.71 -5.77
N VAL A 75 1.97 2.56 -4.76
CA VAL A 75 2.86 2.65 -3.60
C VAL A 75 2.85 1.35 -2.79
N SER A 76 1.67 0.77 -2.57
CA SER A 76 1.53 -0.46 -1.79
C SER A 76 2.24 -1.63 -2.46
N LEU A 77 2.10 -1.77 -3.78
CA LEU A 77 2.76 -2.84 -4.51
C LEU A 77 4.27 -2.58 -4.69
N TYR A 78 4.68 -1.31 -4.82
CA TYR A 78 6.09 -0.90 -4.80
C TYR A 78 6.78 -1.33 -3.51
N LEU A 79 6.19 -0.97 -2.38
CA LEU A 79 6.72 -1.28 -1.06
C LEU A 79 6.72 -2.79 -0.80
N ALA A 80 5.69 -3.52 -1.24
CA ALA A 80 5.65 -4.97 -1.13
C ALA A 80 6.77 -5.66 -1.92
N ASN A 81 7.02 -5.19 -3.15
CA ASN A 81 8.12 -5.71 -3.98
C ASN A 81 9.48 -5.42 -3.35
N ARG A 82 9.67 -4.21 -2.82
CA ARG A 82 10.87 -3.84 -2.06
C ARG A 82 11.07 -4.63 -0.77
N LEU A 83 9.98 -5.03 -0.14
CA LEU A 83 10.01 -5.79 1.10
C LEU A 83 10.42 -7.24 0.87
N ILE A 84 9.91 -7.84 -0.21
CA ILE A 84 10.12 -9.25 -0.52
C ILE A 84 11.46 -9.47 -1.23
N ARG A 85 11.87 -8.55 -2.11
CA ARG A 85 13.16 -8.61 -2.79
C ARG A 85 14.22 -7.88 -1.98
N ARG A 86 15.39 -8.50 -1.81
CA ARG A 86 16.53 -7.87 -1.13
C ARG A 86 16.99 -6.62 -1.89
N THR A 87 17.47 -5.63 -1.16
CA THR A 87 18.20 -4.49 -1.72
C THR A 87 19.37 -4.98 -2.58
N GLY A 88 19.42 -4.53 -3.84
CA GLY A 88 20.40 -4.97 -4.84
C GLY A 88 19.85 -5.87 -5.96
N ASP A 89 18.62 -6.37 -5.86
CA ASP A 89 17.95 -7.05 -6.98
C ASP A 89 17.51 -6.00 -8.02
N THR A 90 18.14 -6.01 -9.20
CA THR A 90 17.83 -5.12 -10.33
C THR A 90 16.36 -5.20 -10.77
N LYS A 91 15.67 -6.29 -10.42
CA LYS A 91 14.23 -6.48 -10.68
C LYS A 91 13.33 -5.56 -9.84
N VAL A 92 13.83 -4.98 -8.75
CA VAL A 92 13.10 -3.93 -7.99
C VAL A 92 12.98 -2.65 -8.80
N ALA A 93 14.05 -2.26 -9.52
CA ALA A 93 14.05 -1.08 -10.38
C ALA A 93 13.12 -1.26 -11.59
N LEU A 94 13.10 -2.47 -12.17
CA LEU A 94 12.22 -2.85 -13.28
C LEU A 94 10.73 -2.71 -12.94
N TRP A 95 10.33 -2.94 -11.69
CA TRP A 95 8.93 -2.87 -11.31
C TRP A 95 8.37 -1.45 -11.29
N ALA A 96 9.13 -0.52 -10.73
CA ALA A 96 8.72 0.87 -10.65
C ALA A 96 8.57 1.47 -12.06
N ASP A 97 9.39 1.01 -13.00
CA ASP A 97 9.26 1.32 -14.43
C ASP A 97 8.03 0.66 -15.07
N VAL A 98 7.70 -0.61 -14.75
CA VAL A 98 6.47 -1.25 -15.25
C VAL A 98 5.21 -0.54 -14.78
N VAL A 99 5.15 -0.12 -13.52
CA VAL A 99 4.00 0.69 -13.04
C VAL A 99 3.98 2.05 -13.71
N SER A 100 5.10 2.73 -13.85
CA SER A 100 5.12 4.01 -14.57
C SER A 100 4.72 3.88 -16.05
N ARG A 101 4.91 2.72 -16.67
CA ARG A 101 4.52 2.46 -18.07
C ARG A 101 3.06 2.08 -18.25
N HIS A 102 2.47 1.41 -17.27
CA HIS A 102 1.08 0.93 -17.33
C HIS A 102 0.11 1.77 -16.49
N THR A 103 0.62 2.77 -15.78
CA THR A 103 -0.15 3.75 -15.04
C THR A 103 0.26 5.15 -15.47
N SER A 104 -0.63 6.11 -15.30
CA SER A 104 -0.31 7.53 -15.41
C SER A 104 0.46 8.07 -14.20
N VAL A 105 0.91 7.22 -13.27
CA VAL A 105 1.61 7.62 -12.05
C VAL A 105 3.13 7.60 -12.29
N PRO A 106 3.80 8.76 -12.26
CA PRO A 106 5.24 8.82 -12.44
C PRO A 106 5.97 8.05 -11.34
N ILE A 107 7.08 7.40 -11.70
CA ILE A 107 7.94 6.71 -10.75
C ILE A 107 8.42 7.61 -9.59
N SER A 108 8.68 8.88 -9.87
CA SER A 108 9.05 9.89 -8.87
C SER A 108 7.94 10.09 -7.84
N SER A 109 6.68 10.13 -8.28
CA SER A 109 5.51 10.21 -7.40
C SER A 109 5.37 8.95 -6.55
N VAL A 110 5.54 7.76 -7.12
CA VAL A 110 5.50 6.51 -6.33
C VAL A 110 6.57 6.50 -5.24
N ARG A 111 7.81 6.90 -5.57
CA ARG A 111 8.91 6.98 -4.60
C ARG A 111 8.65 8.04 -3.54
N GLY A 112 8.20 9.23 -3.93
CA GLY A 112 7.87 10.32 -2.99
C GLY A 112 6.74 9.95 -2.04
N ASN A 113 5.68 9.34 -2.56
CA ASN A 113 4.55 8.88 -1.76
C ASN A 113 4.94 7.71 -0.84
N ALA A 114 5.90 6.87 -1.25
CA ALA A 114 6.45 5.81 -0.40
C ALA A 114 7.19 6.37 0.83
N VAL A 115 7.87 7.52 0.73
CA VAL A 115 8.51 8.19 1.88
C VAL A 115 7.46 8.52 2.96
N ILE A 116 6.26 8.92 2.55
CA ILE A 116 5.16 9.27 3.47
C ILE A 116 4.50 8.00 4.02
N ALA A 117 4.35 6.96 3.20
CA ALA A 117 3.72 5.71 3.59
C ALA A 117 4.54 4.90 4.61
N ILE A 118 5.88 4.91 4.53
CA ILE A 118 6.74 4.09 5.40
C ILE A 118 6.57 4.41 6.90
N PRO A 119 6.61 5.68 7.36
CA PRO A 119 6.35 6.02 8.75
C PRO A 119 4.98 5.52 9.25
N LEU A 120 3.94 5.62 8.42
CA LEU A 120 2.59 5.18 8.76
C LEU A 120 2.52 3.65 8.96
N LEU A 121 3.14 2.88 8.05
CA LEU A 121 3.24 1.42 8.16
C LEU A 121 4.07 1.00 9.39
N LYS A 122 5.16 1.73 9.69
CA LYS A 122 5.96 1.52 10.90
C LYS A 122 5.16 1.83 12.18
N LYS A 123 4.30 2.85 12.17
CA LYS A 123 3.42 3.17 13.30
C LYS A 123 2.37 2.09 13.52
N ALA A 124 1.69 1.66 12.45
CA ALA A 124 0.67 0.62 12.52
C ALA A 124 1.22 -0.72 13.08
N THR A 125 2.44 -1.09 12.66
CA THR A 125 3.10 -2.31 13.17
C THR A 125 3.53 -2.21 14.63
N LYS A 126 3.89 -1.02 15.13
CA LYS A 126 4.14 -0.81 16.56
C LYS A 126 2.87 -0.98 17.40
N HIS A 127 1.74 -0.47 16.92
CA HIS A 127 0.45 -0.63 17.61
C HIS A 127 0.00 -2.10 17.66
N SER A 128 0.22 -2.88 16.59
CA SER A 128 -0.03 -4.33 16.60
C SER A 128 0.79 -5.05 17.68
N LYS A 129 2.07 -4.69 17.88
CA LYS A 129 2.89 -5.27 18.95
C LYS A 129 2.42 -4.87 20.35
N ALA A 130 1.98 -3.63 20.52
CA ALA A 130 1.47 -3.13 21.80
C ALA A 130 0.22 -3.91 22.21
N LEU A 131 -0.72 -4.11 21.29
CA LEU A 131 -1.94 -4.91 21.48
C LEU A 131 -1.65 -6.38 21.84
N ASP A 132 -0.69 -7.00 21.16
CA ASP A 132 -0.25 -8.38 21.45
C ASP A 132 0.44 -8.49 22.82
N SER A 133 1.18 -7.45 23.27
CA SER A 133 1.83 -7.43 24.59
C SER A 133 0.89 -7.17 25.76
N SER A 134 -0.28 -6.55 25.50
CA SER A 134 -1.35 -6.37 26.49
C SER A 134 -2.35 -7.53 26.55
N SER A 135 -2.19 -8.55 25.70
CA SER A 135 -3.03 -9.76 25.69
C SER A 135 -2.20 -11.00 26.02
N SER A 136 -1.71 -11.06 27.26
CA SER A 136 -1.04 -12.25 27.83
C SER A 136 -2.03 -13.35 28.20
N SER A 137 -2.65 -13.99 27.21
CA SER A 137 -3.14 -15.39 27.29
C SER A 137 -3.76 -15.79 25.95
N GLY A 138 -3.00 -16.39 25.04
CA GLY A 138 -3.60 -16.97 23.85
C GLY A 138 -2.61 -17.20 22.72
N ARG A 139 -2.39 -18.47 22.38
CA ARG A 139 -1.64 -18.90 21.21
C ARG A 139 -2.26 -18.30 19.94
N SER A 140 -1.66 -17.26 19.37
CA SER A 140 -1.97 -16.81 18.01
C SER A 140 -0.72 -16.86 17.12
N SER A 141 -0.76 -17.88 16.25
CA SER A 141 -0.20 -18.01 14.90
C SER A 141 0.93 -17.06 14.47
N GLY A 142 2.09 -17.63 14.13
CA GLY A 142 3.33 -16.94 13.71
C GLY A 142 3.30 -16.08 12.43
N SER A 143 2.13 -15.71 11.90
CA SER A 143 1.98 -14.89 10.70
C SER A 143 2.25 -13.39 10.95
N THR A 144 1.79 -12.84 12.08
CA THR A 144 1.96 -11.40 12.43
C THR A 144 3.35 -11.03 12.92
N ARG A 145 4.05 -11.98 13.59
CA ARG A 145 5.47 -11.81 13.99
C ARG A 145 6.40 -11.65 12.79
N SER A 146 6.08 -12.28 11.66
CA SER A 146 6.87 -12.21 10.43
C SER A 146 6.86 -10.79 9.86
N LEU A 147 5.68 -10.25 9.57
CA LEU A 147 5.48 -8.92 8.96
C LEU A 147 6.12 -7.80 9.78
N SER A 148 5.97 -7.87 11.10
CA SER A 148 6.54 -6.94 12.06
C SER A 148 8.07 -6.79 12.01
N ARG A 149 8.78 -7.85 11.60
CA ARG A 149 10.23 -7.85 11.38
C ARG A 149 10.53 -7.32 9.99
N THR A 150 9.76 -7.73 9.00
CA THR A 150 9.90 -7.29 7.60
C THR A 150 9.73 -5.76 7.48
N PHE A 151 8.72 -5.15 8.10
CA PHE A 151 8.51 -3.69 8.04
C PHE A 151 9.63 -2.86 8.69
N ARG A 152 10.44 -3.45 9.59
CA ARG A 152 11.62 -2.79 10.17
C ARG A 152 12.73 -2.60 9.14
N GLU A 153 12.75 -3.42 8.08
CA GLU A 153 13.77 -3.42 7.03
C GLU A 153 13.51 -2.36 5.95
N LEU A 154 12.32 -1.72 5.93
CA LEU A 154 12.04 -0.58 5.05
C LEU A 154 12.79 0.67 5.54
N ARG A 155 13.90 1.01 4.86
CA ARG A 155 14.67 2.24 5.09
C ARG A 155 14.31 3.31 4.07
N GLU A 156 14.07 4.53 4.55
CA GLU A 156 13.73 5.70 3.71
C GLU A 156 14.92 6.13 2.83
N GLU A 157 16.14 5.98 3.34
CA GLU A 157 17.40 6.35 2.66
C GLU A 157 17.64 5.56 1.36
N GLU A 158 17.06 4.37 1.25
CA GLU A 158 17.21 3.52 0.06
C GLU A 158 16.16 3.83 -1.03
N LEU A 159 15.21 4.76 -0.79
CA LEU A 159 14.23 5.20 -1.81
C LEU A 159 14.87 6.10 -2.88
N PHE A 160 16.04 6.67 -2.55
CA PHE A 160 16.81 7.57 -3.40
C PHE A 160 18.04 6.88 -3.99
N LEU A 161 17.97 5.57 -4.25
CA LEU A 161 19.02 4.94 -5.06
C LEU A 161 19.12 5.73 -6.37
N PRO A 162 20.30 6.31 -6.67
CA PRO A 162 20.50 7.02 -7.92
C PRO A 162 20.18 6.04 -9.04
N SER A 163 19.41 6.52 -10.01
CA SER A 163 19.20 5.81 -11.27
C SER A 163 20.52 5.86 -12.03
N ASP A 164 21.56 5.20 -11.52
CA ASP A 164 22.90 5.31 -12.08
C ASP A 164 23.00 4.46 -13.34
N LYS A 165 23.00 5.20 -14.45
CA LYS A 165 23.93 5.06 -15.57
C LYS A 165 24.08 3.65 -16.11
N HIS A 166 23.21 3.30 -17.05
CA HIS A 166 23.64 2.49 -18.18
C HIS A 166 23.48 3.31 -19.46
N GLN A 167 24.65 3.77 -19.94
CA GLN A 167 24.95 3.93 -21.36
C GLN A 167 24.67 2.63 -22.11
#